data_AF-A0A927XD65-F1
#
_entry.id   AF-A0A927XD65-F1
#
_cell.length_a   1.000
_cell.length_b   1.000
_cell.length_c   1.000
_cell.angle_alpha   90.00
_cell.angle_beta   90.00
_cell.angle_gamma   90.00
#
_symmetry.space_group_name_H-M   'P 1'
#
loop_
_entity.id
_entity.type
_entity.pdbx_description
1 polymer ?
#
loop_
_entity_poly.entity_id
_entity_poly.type
_entity_poly.pdbx_seq_one_letter_code
_entity_poly.pdbx_strand_id
1 'polypeptide(L)'
;MNKEGFTLVELLAIIIILAVILVLIVPSITGVLKDTRETAYNKQITVIENAAKKWGTQNGDKLPDIGSKQIITIDFGTLKNEKFLTSDQIINPKTEKNLTGCVKIYYNNEYNQYEYKYTDNLSDCSNYNINNLKAGEV
;
A
#
# COMPACT_ATOMS: atom_id res chain seq x y z
N MET A 1 -61.15 -18.99 4.63
CA MET A 1 -59.75 -18.59 4.85
C MET A 1 -59.13 -18.41 3.47
N ASN A 2 -59.14 -17.19 2.95
CA ASN A 2 -58.65 -16.90 1.60
C ASN A 2 -57.13 -16.80 1.63
N LYS A 3 -56.46 -17.68 0.89
CA LYS A 3 -55.03 -17.58 0.62
C LYS A 3 -54.88 -16.93 -0.74
N GLU A 4 -54.72 -15.61 -0.75
CA GLU A 4 -54.31 -14.86 -1.94
C GLU A 4 -52.86 -15.28 -2.25
N GLY A 5 -52.68 -16.04 -3.34
CA GLY A 5 -51.37 -16.45 -3.84
C GLY A 5 -50.91 -15.48 -4.93
N PHE A 6 -49.64 -15.10 -4.90
CA PHE A 6 -49.02 -14.32 -5.97
C PHE A 6 -49.15 -15.03 -7.32
N THR A 7 -49.38 -14.26 -8.37
CA THR A 7 -49.42 -14.76 -9.74
C THR A 7 -48.02 -14.89 -10.34
N LEU A 8 -47.84 -15.82 -11.27
CA LEU A 8 -46.56 -15.99 -11.98
C LEU A 8 -46.15 -14.73 -12.76
N VAL A 9 -47.13 -13.96 -13.24
CA VAL A 9 -46.90 -12.73 -14.00
C VAL A 9 -46.28 -11.66 -13.10
N GLU A 10 -46.74 -11.51 -11.85
CA GLU A 10 -46.15 -10.58 -10.89
C GLU A 10 -44.71 -10.96 -10.56
N LEU A 11 -44.43 -12.25 -10.37
CA LEU A 11 -43.07 -12.71 -10.12
C LEU A 11 -42.14 -12.43 -11.31
N LEU A 12 -42.62 -12.63 -12.53
CA LEU A 12 -41.87 -12.37 -13.75
C LEU A 12 -41.53 -10.88 -13.90
N ALA A 13 -42.50 -10.00 -13.65
CA ALA A 13 -42.30 -8.54 -13.70
C ALA A 13 -41.22 -8.09 -12.69
N ILE A 14 -41.21 -8.66 -11.49
CA ILE A 14 -40.21 -8.34 -10.45
C ILE A 14 -38.81 -8.79 -10.88
N ILE A 15 -38.67 -10.00 -11.44
CA ILE A 15 -37.36 -10.52 -11.88
C ILE A 15 -36.78 -9.65 -13.00
N ILE A 16 -37.61 -9.15 -13.93
CA ILE A 16 -37.17 -8.25 -15.00
C ILE A 16 -36.63 -6.94 -14.41
N ILE A 17 -37.34 -6.34 -13.45
CA ILE A 17 -36.91 -5.11 -12.79
C ILE A 17 -35.58 -5.35 -12.05
N LEU A 18 -35.44 -6.45 -11.32
CA LEU A 18 -34.19 -6.81 -10.62
C LEU A 18 -33.02 -7.00 -11.60
N ALA A 19 -33.26 -7.63 -12.76
CA ALA A 19 -32.23 -7.83 -13.78
C ALA A 19 -31.69 -6.50 -14.32
N VAL A 20 -32.57 -5.53 -14.60
CA VAL A 20 -32.16 -4.20 -15.08
C VAL A 20 -31.36 -3.45 -14.02
N ILE A 21 -31.80 -3.50 -12.76
CA ILE A 21 -31.11 -2.85 -11.64
C ILE A 21 -29.69 -3.43 -11.45
N LEU A 22 -29.53 -4.75 -11.53
CA LEU A 22 -28.22 -5.40 -11.38
C LEU A 22 -27.20 -4.93 -12.43
N VAL A 23 -27.62 -4.74 -13.68
CA VAL A 23 -26.73 -4.29 -14.77
C VAL A 23 -26.14 -2.91 -14.49
N LEU A 24 -26.93 -2.00 -13.88
CA LEU A 24 -26.48 -0.64 -13.55
C LEU A 24 -25.60 -0.61 -12.28
N ILE A 25 -25.90 -1.45 -11.30
CA ILE A 25 -25.24 -1.44 -9.99
C ILE A 25 -23.83 -2.02 -10.06
N VAL A 26 -23.61 -3.12 -10.79
CA VAL A 26 -22.32 -3.83 -10.83
C VAL A 26 -21.11 -2.92 -11.17
N PRO A 27 -21.09 -2.16 -12.28
CA PRO A 27 -19.94 -1.32 -12.62
C PRO A 27 -19.69 -0.18 -11.61
N SER A 28 -20.75 0.30 -10.95
CA SER A 28 -20.65 1.37 -9.96
C SER A 28 -19.98 0.88 -8.68
N ILE A 29 -20.31 -0.33 -8.22
CA ILE A 29 -19.71 -0.93 -7.02
C ILE A 29 -18.24 -1.32 -7.28
N THR A 30 -17.91 -1.85 -8.46
CA THR A 30 -16.53 -2.29 -8.76
C THR A 30 -15.55 -1.11 -8.79
N GLY A 31 -15.96 0.06 -9.30
CA GLY A 31 -15.18 1.29 -9.26
C GLY A 31 -14.87 1.73 -7.83
N VAL A 32 -15.91 1.88 -6.99
CA VAL A 32 -15.75 2.28 -5.58
C VAL A 32 -14.89 1.30 -4.80
N LEU A 33 -15.04 -0.01 -5.05
CA LEU A 33 -14.23 -1.03 -4.39
C LEU A 33 -12.75 -0.93 -4.76
N LYS A 34 -12.44 -0.65 -6.03
CA LYS A 34 -11.05 -0.46 -6.48
C LYS A 34 -10.42 0.74 -5.78
N ASP A 35 -11.12 1.87 -5.75
CA ASP A 35 -10.62 3.12 -5.13
C ASP A 35 -10.45 2.95 -3.62
N THR A 36 -11.35 2.20 -2.98
CA THR A 36 -11.26 1.85 -1.56
C THR A 36 -10.01 1.00 -1.28
N ARG A 37 -9.76 -0.03 -2.10
CA ARG A 37 -8.56 -0.88 -1.97
C ARG A 37 -7.28 -0.09 -2.23
N GLU A 38 -7.30 0.84 -3.18
CA GLU A 38 -6.15 1.72 -3.47
C GLU A 38 -5.86 2.69 -2.33
N THR A 39 -6.90 3.32 -1.78
CA THR A 39 -6.76 4.20 -0.61
C THR A 39 -6.24 3.42 0.60
N ALA A 40 -6.75 2.22 0.85
CA ALA A 40 -6.26 1.35 1.92
C ALA A 40 -4.79 0.97 1.70
N TYR A 41 -4.40 0.66 0.46
CA TYR A 41 -3.02 0.35 0.11
C TYR A 41 -2.09 1.53 0.41
N ASN A 42 -2.44 2.73 -0.04
CA ASN A 42 -1.63 3.92 0.20
C ASN A 42 -1.49 4.22 1.70
N LYS A 43 -2.56 4.07 2.48
CA LYS A 43 -2.50 4.17 3.95
C LYS A 43 -1.55 3.13 4.56
N GLN A 44 -1.57 1.90 4.06
CA GLN A 44 -0.68 0.85 4.52
C GLN A 44 0.79 1.19 4.25
N ILE A 45 1.09 1.74 3.07
CA ILE A 45 2.43 2.23 2.74
C ILE A 45 2.87 3.34 3.69
N THR A 46 1.99 4.31 3.96
CA THR A 46 2.27 5.38 4.93
C THR A 46 2.54 4.84 6.34
N VAL A 47 1.84 3.79 6.78
CA VAL A 47 2.12 3.14 8.07
C VAL A 47 3.53 2.55 8.09
N ILE A 48 3.93 1.88 7.02
CA ILE A 48 5.27 1.27 6.86
C ILE A 48 6.36 2.34 6.86
N GLU A 49 6.19 3.40 6.08
CA GLU A 49 7.12 4.53 6.03
C GLU A 49 7.24 5.24 7.39
N ASN A 50 6.13 5.42 8.10
CA ASN A 50 6.13 5.99 9.44
C ASN A 50 6.82 5.09 10.47
N ALA A 51 6.69 3.77 10.35
CA ALA A 51 7.40 2.83 11.19
C ALA A 51 8.91 2.91 10.95
N ALA A 52 9.35 2.96 9.68
CA ALA A 52 10.74 3.19 9.32
C ALA A 52 11.26 4.55 9.81
N LYS A 53 10.44 5.61 9.72
CA LYS A 53 10.75 6.92 10.28
C LYS A 53 10.97 6.85 11.78
N LYS A 54 10.09 6.16 12.50
CA LYS A 54 10.22 5.96 13.95
C LYS A 54 11.49 5.18 14.29
N TRP A 55 11.83 4.14 13.52
CA TRP A 55 13.10 3.43 13.65
C TRP A 55 14.29 4.36 13.45
N GLY A 56 14.29 5.18 12.38
CA GLY A 56 15.35 6.13 12.08
C GLY A 56 15.54 7.19 13.18
N THR A 57 14.45 7.67 13.79
CA THR A 57 14.55 8.59 14.94
C THR A 57 15.20 7.97 16.17
N GLN A 58 15.13 6.65 16.34
CA GLN A 58 15.76 5.94 17.47
C GLN A 58 17.17 5.43 17.14
N ASN A 59 17.52 5.33 15.86
CA ASN A 59 18.78 4.78 15.35
C ASN A 59 19.49 5.83 14.48
N GLY A 60 19.58 7.07 14.96
CA GLY A 60 20.15 8.18 14.20
C GLY A 60 21.61 7.97 13.78
N ASP A 61 22.35 7.18 14.54
CA ASP A 61 23.74 6.75 14.26
C ASP A 61 23.84 5.77 13.07
N LYS A 62 22.75 5.12 12.69
CA LYS A 62 22.67 4.22 11.55
C LYS A 62 22.14 4.89 10.28
N LEU A 63 21.75 6.17 10.37
CA LEU A 63 21.26 6.92 9.22
C LEU A 63 22.41 7.36 8.30
N PRO A 64 22.13 7.61 7.01
CA PRO A 64 23.12 8.18 6.10
C PRO A 64 23.64 9.52 6.62
N ASP A 65 24.92 9.81 6.38
CA ASP A 65 25.48 11.11 6.73
C ASP A 65 24.69 12.25 6.07
N ILE A 66 24.51 13.34 6.80
CA ILE A 66 23.88 14.56 6.29
C ILE A 66 24.67 15.07 5.07
N GLY A 67 23.96 15.34 3.98
CA GLY A 67 24.58 15.75 2.72
C GLY A 67 25.18 14.63 1.88
N SER A 68 25.19 13.39 2.38
CA SER A 68 25.66 12.25 1.61
C SER A 68 24.68 11.84 0.52
N LYS A 69 25.20 11.14 -0.48
CA LYS A 69 24.43 10.45 -1.52
C LYS A 69 24.21 8.97 -1.18
N GLN A 70 24.23 8.61 0.10
CA GLN A 70 24.03 7.24 0.53
C GLN A 70 22.53 6.95 0.70
N ILE A 71 22.12 5.77 0.25
CA ILE A 71 20.79 5.20 0.49
C ILE A 71 20.99 3.95 1.34
N ILE A 72 20.32 3.94 2.50
CA ILE A 72 20.15 2.72 3.29
C ILE A 72 18.75 2.18 3.08
N THR A 73 18.60 0.89 3.29
CA THR A 73 17.34 0.16 3.16
C THR A 73 17.06 -0.56 4.45
N ILE A 74 15.79 -0.57 4.85
CA ILE A 74 15.32 -1.33 6.01
C ILE A 74 14.22 -2.28 5.58
N ASP A 75 14.41 -3.55 5.88
CA ASP A 75 13.45 -4.61 5.60
C ASP A 75 12.36 -4.71 6.68
N PHE A 76 11.27 -5.38 6.33
CA PHE A 76 10.14 -5.56 7.24
C PHE A 76 10.45 -6.47 8.43
N GLY A 77 11.41 -7.39 8.29
CA GLY A 77 11.87 -8.24 9.38
C GLY A 77 12.50 -7.42 10.50
N THR A 78 13.38 -6.48 10.15
CA THR A 78 13.98 -5.54 11.11
C THR A 78 12.91 -4.71 11.83
N LEU A 79 11.99 -4.09 11.08
CA LEU A 79 10.90 -3.29 11.67
C LEU A 79 9.97 -4.10 12.57
N LYS A 80 9.73 -5.37 12.24
CA LYS A 80 8.92 -6.29 13.07
C LYS A 80 9.66 -6.71 14.34
N ASN A 81 10.92 -7.12 14.22
CA ASN A 81 11.73 -7.60 15.34
C ASN A 81 11.94 -6.50 16.39
N GLU A 82 12.13 -5.26 15.93
CA GLU A 82 12.27 -4.08 16.79
C GLU A 82 10.92 -3.45 17.20
N LYS A 83 9.78 -4.10 16.87
CA LYS A 83 8.42 -3.72 17.27
C LYS A 83 7.94 -2.36 16.75
N PHE A 84 8.44 -1.92 15.60
CA PHE A 84 7.91 -0.77 14.86
C PHE A 84 6.73 -1.14 13.96
N LEU A 85 6.65 -2.41 13.51
CA LEU A 85 5.54 -2.97 12.74
C LEU A 85 4.99 -4.24 13.39
N THR A 86 3.69 -4.48 13.23
CA THR A 86 3.04 -5.75 13.53
C THR A 86 2.70 -6.51 12.25
N SER A 87 2.47 -7.84 12.32
CA SER A 87 2.33 -8.67 11.11
C SER A 87 1.05 -8.42 10.33
N ASP A 88 0.00 -7.97 11.00
CA ASP A 88 -1.26 -7.50 10.42
C ASP A 88 -1.10 -6.22 9.58
N GLN A 89 -0.04 -5.44 9.83
CA GLN A 89 0.29 -4.23 9.07
C GLN A 89 1.09 -4.50 7.79
N ILE A 90 1.23 -5.76 7.38
CA ILE A 90 2.01 -6.16 6.20
C ILE A 90 1.11 -6.96 5.25
N ILE A 91 -0.18 -6.64 5.19
CA ILE A 91 -1.13 -7.26 4.27
C ILE A 91 -1.49 -6.26 3.17
N ASN A 92 -1.41 -6.69 1.91
CA ASN A 92 -1.76 -5.88 0.75
C ASN A 92 -3.30 -5.90 0.54
N PRO A 93 -4.03 -4.80 0.73
CA PRO A 93 -5.49 -4.78 0.58
C PRO A 93 -5.97 -4.94 -0.87
N LYS A 94 -5.08 -4.85 -1.87
CA LYS A 94 -5.40 -5.10 -3.28
C LYS A 94 -5.33 -6.59 -3.64
N THR A 95 -4.44 -7.34 -3.00
CA THR A 95 -4.13 -8.75 -3.38
C THR A 95 -4.35 -9.76 -2.27
N GLU A 96 -4.60 -9.30 -1.04
CA GLU A 96 -4.75 -10.09 0.19
C GLU A 96 -3.52 -10.93 0.55
N LYS A 97 -2.38 -10.67 -0.10
CA LYS A 97 -1.08 -11.30 0.18
C LYS A 97 -0.22 -10.40 1.05
N ASN A 98 0.83 -10.96 1.64
CA ASN A 98 1.80 -10.16 2.38
C ASN A 98 2.50 -9.16 1.45
N LEU A 99 2.69 -7.93 1.95
CA LEU A 99 3.54 -6.95 1.29
C LEU A 99 5.00 -7.43 1.32
N THR A 100 5.71 -7.21 0.23
CA THR A 100 7.13 -7.49 0.07
C THR A 100 7.86 -6.20 -0.24
N GLY A 101 9.13 -6.10 0.14
CA GLY A 101 9.94 -4.92 -0.15
C GLY A 101 10.62 -4.37 1.08
N CYS A 102 10.96 -3.09 1.02
CA CYS A 102 11.74 -2.39 2.04
C CYS A 102 11.41 -0.89 2.01
N VAL A 103 11.94 -0.16 2.98
CA VAL A 103 11.93 1.30 2.98
C VAL A 103 13.34 1.82 2.72
N LYS A 104 13.48 2.67 1.69
CA LYS A 104 14.70 3.42 1.39
C LYS A 104 14.74 4.66 2.28
N ILE A 105 15.90 4.92 2.88
CA ILE A 105 16.16 6.09 3.73
C ILE A 105 17.37 6.84 3.17
N TYR A 106 17.20 8.13 2.93
CA TYR A 106 18.25 9.01 2.41
C TYR A 106 18.04 10.45 2.87
N TYR A 107 19.13 11.23 2.91
CA TYR A 107 19.05 12.65 3.24
C TYR A 107 18.71 13.46 1.97
N ASN A 108 17.58 14.16 1.98
CA ASN A 108 17.24 15.09 0.91
C ASN A 108 17.85 16.47 1.21
N ASN A 109 18.78 16.90 0.35
CA ASN A 109 19.46 18.20 0.44
C ASN A 109 18.57 19.41 0.08
N GLU A 110 17.57 19.22 -0.77
CA GLU A 110 16.63 20.28 -1.15
C GLU A 110 15.73 20.67 0.02
N TYR A 111 15.31 19.67 0.82
CA TYR A 111 14.42 19.88 1.97
C TYR A 111 15.12 19.83 3.33
N ASN A 112 16.43 19.57 3.36
CA ASN A 112 17.24 19.40 4.57
C ASN A 112 16.63 18.43 5.61
N GLN A 113 16.14 17.28 5.13
CA GLN A 113 15.52 16.26 5.98
C GLN A 113 15.70 14.85 5.42
N TYR A 114 15.60 13.85 6.29
CA TYR A 114 15.54 12.45 5.86
C TYR A 114 14.19 12.14 5.21
N GLU A 115 14.25 11.48 4.06
CA GLU A 115 13.09 10.89 3.40
C GLU A 115 13.06 9.37 3.60
N TYR A 116 11.85 8.85 3.69
CA TYR A 116 11.56 7.43 3.89
C TYR A 116 10.59 7.03 2.78
N LYS A 117 11.03 6.16 1.86
CA LYS A 117 10.21 5.74 0.72
C LYS A 117 10.13 4.24 0.62
N TYR A 118 8.93 3.70 0.67
CA TYR A 118 8.68 2.29 0.42
C TYR A 118 8.93 1.94 -1.05
N THR A 119 9.42 0.73 -1.29
CA THR A 119 9.48 0.10 -2.62
C THR A 119 9.11 -1.37 -2.50
N ASP A 120 8.30 -1.86 -3.44
CA ASP A 120 7.97 -3.27 -3.60
C ASP A 120 8.97 -4.03 -4.49
N ASN A 121 9.84 -3.30 -5.20
CA ASN A 121 10.92 -3.87 -5.99
C ASN A 121 12.08 -4.30 -5.08
N LEU A 122 12.24 -5.62 -4.91
CA LEU A 122 13.28 -6.22 -4.08
C LEU A 122 14.71 -5.90 -4.57
N SER A 123 14.90 -5.62 -5.86
CA SER A 123 16.21 -5.22 -6.39
C SER A 123 16.67 -3.86 -5.85
N ASP A 124 15.73 -3.00 -5.46
CA ASP A 124 16.01 -1.69 -4.86
C ASP A 124 16.29 -1.79 -3.35
N CYS A 125 16.15 -2.98 -2.75
CA CYS A 125 16.32 -3.22 -1.32
C CYS A 125 17.76 -3.51 -0.89
N SER A 126 18.71 -2.99 -1.64
CA SER A 126 20.13 -3.03 -1.29
C SER A 126 20.59 -1.64 -0.85
N ASN A 127 21.59 -1.58 0.02
CA ASN A 127 22.24 -0.30 0.34
C ASN A 127 23.17 0.09 -0.81
N TYR A 128 23.14 1.35 -1.23
CA TYR A 128 24.04 1.85 -2.29
C TYR A 128 24.43 3.32 -2.09
N ASN A 129 25.58 3.68 -2.65
CA ASN A 129 26.05 5.05 -2.72
C ASN A 129 25.90 5.56 -4.16
N ILE A 130 25.16 6.65 -4.36
CA ILE A 130 24.78 7.16 -5.70
C ILE A 130 26.01 7.74 -6.44
N ASN A 131 27.21 7.73 -5.84
CA ASN A 131 28.45 8.07 -6.54
C ASN A 131 28.79 7.14 -7.73
N ASN A 132 28.10 6.00 -7.88
CA ASN A 132 28.31 5.03 -8.97
C ASN A 132 27.16 4.92 -9.99
N LEU A 133 26.12 5.75 -9.91
CA LEU A 133 25.11 5.80 -10.98
C LEU A 133 25.55 6.86 -11.99
N LYS A 134 26.24 6.42 -13.05
CA LYS A 134 26.45 7.24 -14.25
C LYS A 134 25.08 7.73 -14.73
N ALA A 135 24.92 9.03 -14.83
CA ALA A 135 23.79 9.64 -15.51
C ALA A 135 23.78 9.14 -16.96
N GLY A 136 22.79 8.33 -17.33
CA GLY A 136 22.58 7.93 -18.72
C GLY A 136 22.04 6.51 -18.89
N GLU A 137 20.81 6.26 -18.46
CA GLU A 137 19.92 5.30 -19.11
C GLU A 137 18.51 5.92 -19.12
N VAL A 138 18.27 6.72 -20.16
CA VAL A 138 16.95 7.01 -20.73
C VAL A 138 16.95 6.39 -22.12
#